data_AF-A0A1A8GE01-F1
#
_entry.id   AF-A0A1A8GE01-F1
#
_cell.length_a   1.000
_cell.length_b   1.000
_cell.length_c   1.000
_cell.angle_alpha   90.00
_cell.angle_beta   90.00
_cell.angle_gamma   90.00
#
_symmetry.space_group_name_H-M   'P 1'
#
loop_
_entity.id
_entity.type
_entity.pdbx_description
1 polymer ?
#
loop_
_entity_poly.entity_id
_entity_poly.type
_entity_poly.pdbx_seq_one_letter_code
_entity_poly.pdbx_strand_id
1 'polypeptide(L)'
;QRIIFSLRWRCPSSFYSAKHHSLQVEDSTETRINPLNIQMLSRNLHEQIFHGGVPEYRAADVERSIKHLEKHNLWGKETSLLPDVHLKLPQMYGENIDEHFRILAEKQSLPYLEAATKLLQAELPPMPQEWSWEVGWMRYEPGGKSQRVDFPDESALVFDVEVCTSEGNCPTLAVALSPTSWYSWCSKRLIEERYSWSNQLTLADLIPLETYFNTSRPPGGQWKERLVVGHNVSFDRSYIKEQYLLKGSKVRFMDTMSLHMAISGLTGFQRTLWMANKLGKKRGLQEVKDHIKKAGQNRKGPMIGSWDWVNISSINNLADVHALYVGGPPLQKEAREIFVKGNMIDVRNNFQELMQYCALDVEATHQIFTEQLPLFMERCPHPVTLAGMLEMGVSYLPVNQNWGRYLEDSQDVYDELQGEMKKSLMTLADDACQLLEDDRYKEDPWLWDLEWDVQEFKLKKLPVRKKKNSQKAAETQTSTPLPD
;
A
#
# COMPACT_ATOMS: atom_id res chain seq x y z
N GLN A 1 -15.76 47.63 8.24
CA GLN A 1 -16.96 46.82 8.52
C GLN A 1 -16.73 45.42 7.95
N ARG A 2 -16.28 44.51 8.82
CA ARG A 2 -15.95 43.11 8.50
C ARG A 2 -17.12 42.26 8.99
N ILE A 3 -17.76 41.51 8.10
CA ILE A 3 -18.77 40.52 8.46
C ILE A 3 -18.07 39.17 8.55
N ILE A 4 -17.91 38.71 9.79
CA ILE A 4 -17.38 37.40 10.17
C ILE A 4 -18.57 36.45 10.18
N PHE A 5 -18.61 35.46 9.29
CA PHE A 5 -19.53 34.32 9.40
C PHE A 5 -18.90 33.28 10.32
N SER A 6 -19.45 33.14 11.52
CA SER A 6 -19.14 32.06 12.46
C SER A 6 -19.98 30.82 12.13
N LEU A 7 -19.34 29.78 11.61
CA LEU A 7 -19.96 28.46 11.43
C LEU A 7 -19.89 27.71 12.76
N ARG A 8 -20.92 27.89 13.58
CA ARG A 8 -21.15 27.13 14.81
C ARG A 8 -21.82 25.80 14.43
N TRP A 9 -21.03 24.73 14.38
CA TRP A 9 -21.55 23.36 14.26
C TRP A 9 -22.41 23.05 15.48
N ARG A 10 -23.74 23.07 15.31
CA ARG A 10 -24.67 22.48 16.27
C ARG A 10 -24.94 21.05 15.82
N CYS A 11 -24.43 20.11 16.61
CA CYS A 11 -24.82 18.71 16.57
C CYS A 11 -26.31 18.61 16.95
N PRO A 12 -27.23 18.11 16.09
CA PRO A 12 -28.54 17.70 16.55
C PRO A 12 -28.41 16.24 17.01
N SER A 13 -28.17 16.05 18.30
CA SER A 13 -28.50 14.81 19.00
C SER A 13 -30.02 14.71 19.09
N SER A 14 -30.70 14.35 18.00
CA SER A 14 -32.10 13.93 18.06
C SER A 14 -32.12 12.41 18.25
N PHE A 15 -32.35 12.01 19.49
CA PHE A 15 -32.90 10.70 19.82
C PHE A 15 -34.10 10.43 18.89
N TYR A 16 -33.94 9.51 17.93
CA TYR A 16 -35.07 8.95 17.22
C TYR A 16 -35.83 8.06 18.20
N SER A 17 -36.75 8.67 18.95
CA SER A 17 -37.87 7.96 19.54
C SER A 17 -38.75 7.53 18.36
N ALA A 18 -38.56 6.30 17.88
CA ALA A 18 -39.48 5.67 16.95
C ALA A 18 -40.80 5.44 17.69
N LYS A 19 -41.69 6.43 17.64
CA LYS A 19 -43.08 6.23 17.98
C LYS A 19 -43.65 5.22 17.00
N HIS A 20 -44.03 4.05 17.50
CA HIS A 20 -44.88 3.10 16.78
C HIS A 20 -46.21 3.78 16.47
N HIS A 21 -46.32 4.35 15.26
CA HIS A 21 -47.61 4.60 14.66
C HIS A 21 -48.00 3.33 13.91
N SER A 22 -48.91 2.56 14.50
CA SER A 22 -49.72 1.58 13.78
C SER A 22 -50.63 2.35 12.82
N LEU A 23 -50.11 2.67 11.64
CA LEU A 23 -50.92 3.15 10.53
C LEU A 23 -51.70 1.96 10.00
N GLN A 24 -53.02 2.11 9.96
CA GLN A 24 -53.92 1.21 9.25
C GLN A 24 -53.46 1.16 7.78
N VAL A 25 -53.18 -0.05 7.31
CA VAL A 25 -52.79 -0.32 5.93
C VAL A 25 -54.00 -0.06 5.05
N GLU A 26 -54.09 1.14 4.48
CA GLU A 26 -54.79 1.30 3.20
C GLU A 26 -53.98 0.50 2.17
N ASP A 27 -54.69 -0.28 1.37
CA ASP A 27 -54.16 -1.17 0.33
C ASP A 27 -53.41 -0.33 -0.72
N SER A 28 -52.15 -0.03 -0.42
CA SER A 28 -51.26 0.81 -1.23
C SER A 28 -51.00 0.09 -2.55
N THR A 29 -51.28 0.76 -3.67
CA THR A 29 -50.97 0.24 -5.01
C THR A 29 -49.48 -0.03 -5.23
N GLU A 30 -48.62 0.49 -4.35
CA GLU A 30 -47.16 0.37 -4.42
C GLU A 30 -46.61 -0.84 -3.66
N THR A 31 -47.31 -1.33 -2.64
CA THR A 31 -46.82 -2.42 -1.80
C THR A 31 -46.80 -3.73 -2.60
N ARG A 32 -45.65 -4.41 -2.60
CA ARG A 32 -45.48 -5.71 -3.24
C ARG A 32 -44.99 -6.72 -2.22
N ILE A 33 -45.63 -7.88 -2.17
CA ILE A 33 -45.31 -8.95 -1.23
C ILE A 33 -45.14 -10.24 -2.04
N ASN A 34 -44.14 -11.05 -1.68
CA ASN A 34 -43.93 -12.36 -2.31
C ASN A 34 -44.77 -13.47 -1.63
N PRO A 35 -44.80 -14.70 -2.17
CA PRO A 35 -45.56 -15.82 -1.56
C PRO A 35 -45.13 -16.22 -0.13
N LEU A 36 -44.00 -15.71 0.36
CA LEU A 36 -43.49 -15.96 1.72
C LEU A 36 -43.76 -14.78 2.68
N ASN A 37 -44.66 -13.87 2.30
CA ASN A 37 -45.00 -12.66 3.05
C ASN A 37 -43.82 -11.68 3.28
N ILE A 38 -42.82 -11.70 2.39
CA ILE A 38 -41.69 -10.77 2.44
C ILE A 38 -42.03 -9.56 1.59
N GLN A 39 -41.90 -8.37 2.18
CA GLN A 39 -42.04 -7.11 1.48
C GLN A 39 -40.92 -6.93 0.44
N MET A 40 -41.32 -6.71 -0.81
CA MET A 40 -40.45 -6.48 -1.96
C MET A 40 -40.31 -4.98 -2.22
N LEU A 41 -39.45 -4.60 -3.18
CA LEU A 41 -39.36 -3.23 -3.66
C LEU A 41 -40.73 -2.71 -4.12
N SER A 42 -41.06 -1.47 -3.73
CA SER A 42 -42.25 -0.75 -4.16
C SER A 42 -42.38 -0.76 -5.69
N ARG A 43 -43.62 -0.81 -6.19
CA ARG A 43 -43.94 -1.00 -7.61
C ARG A 43 -43.21 -0.01 -8.53
N ASN A 44 -43.17 1.26 -8.16
CA ASN A 44 -42.47 2.32 -8.88
C ASN A 44 -40.98 2.01 -9.13
N LEU A 45 -40.27 1.51 -8.12
CA LEU A 45 -38.85 1.14 -8.24
C LEU A 45 -38.67 -0.15 -9.03
N HIS A 46 -39.56 -1.11 -8.81
CA HIS A 46 -39.52 -2.38 -9.52
C HIS A 46 -39.73 -2.20 -11.03
N GLU A 47 -40.64 -1.33 -11.45
CA GLU A 47 -40.87 -0.99 -12.85
C GLU A 47 -39.65 -0.32 -13.49
N GLN A 48 -38.93 0.52 -12.75
CA GLN A 48 -37.73 1.20 -13.25
C GLN A 48 -36.52 0.26 -13.36
N ILE A 49 -36.36 -0.69 -12.43
CA ILE A 49 -35.20 -1.59 -12.36
C ILE A 49 -35.38 -2.85 -13.21
N PHE A 50 -36.59 -3.43 -13.20
CA PHE A 50 -36.89 -4.71 -13.84
C PHE A 50 -37.84 -4.56 -15.03
N HIS A 51 -38.09 -3.33 -15.49
CA HIS A 51 -38.95 -3.04 -16.64
C HIS A 51 -40.33 -3.68 -16.56
N GLY A 52 -40.89 -3.80 -15.35
CA GLY A 52 -42.19 -4.42 -15.11
C GLY A 52 -42.21 -5.95 -15.19
N GLY A 53 -41.05 -6.62 -15.20
CA GLY A 53 -40.95 -8.07 -15.23
C GLY A 53 -41.66 -8.73 -14.04
N VAL A 54 -42.63 -9.60 -14.30
CA VAL A 54 -43.36 -10.30 -13.22
C VAL A 54 -42.57 -11.54 -12.80
N PRO A 55 -42.17 -11.67 -11.53
CA PRO A 55 -41.47 -12.86 -11.05
C PRO A 55 -42.41 -14.06 -11.04
N GLU A 56 -41.97 -15.18 -11.61
CA GLU A 56 -42.67 -16.45 -11.57
C GLU A 56 -42.17 -17.29 -10.38
N TYR A 57 -43.11 -17.84 -9.60
CA TYR A 57 -42.79 -18.63 -8.42
C TYR A 57 -43.21 -20.09 -8.62
N ARG A 58 -42.25 -21.02 -8.50
CA ARG A 58 -42.54 -22.46 -8.53
C ARG A 58 -43.11 -22.90 -7.19
N ALA A 59 -44.30 -23.51 -7.21
CA ALA A 59 -45.00 -23.95 -6.00
C ALA A 59 -44.15 -24.88 -5.11
N ALA A 60 -43.38 -25.78 -5.71
CA ALA A 60 -42.50 -26.70 -4.99
C ALA A 60 -41.38 -25.99 -4.21
N ASP A 61 -40.84 -24.89 -4.74
CA ASP A 61 -39.78 -24.12 -4.07
C ASP A 61 -40.37 -23.28 -2.93
N VAL A 62 -41.55 -22.69 -3.14
CA VAL A 62 -42.29 -21.98 -2.09
C VAL A 62 -42.61 -22.92 -0.92
N GLU A 63 -43.14 -24.12 -1.19
CA GLU A 63 -43.45 -25.10 -0.16
C GLU A 63 -42.21 -25.56 0.61
N ARG A 64 -41.08 -25.76 -0.09
CA ARG A 64 -39.79 -26.09 0.53
C ARG A 64 -39.32 -24.99 1.47
N SER A 65 -39.42 -23.72 1.05
CA SER A 65 -39.08 -22.58 1.88
C SER A 65 -39.99 -22.47 3.11
N ILE A 66 -41.30 -22.68 2.96
CA ILE A 66 -42.25 -22.69 4.09
C ILE A 66 -41.86 -23.77 5.11
N LYS A 67 -41.64 -25.02 4.69
CA LYS A 67 -41.22 -26.11 5.59
C LYS A 67 -39.92 -25.80 6.34
N HIS A 68 -38.97 -25.14 5.67
CA HIS A 68 -37.72 -24.71 6.31
C HIS A 68 -37.99 -23.63 7.37
N LEU A 69 -38.79 -22.61 7.05
CA LEU A 69 -39.17 -21.55 7.98
C LEU A 69 -39.96 -22.09 9.17
N GLU A 70 -40.84 -23.07 8.98
CA GLU A 70 -41.58 -23.75 10.06
C GLU A 70 -40.63 -24.47 11.01
N LYS A 71 -39.64 -25.21 10.50
CA LYS A 71 -38.63 -25.90 11.32
C LYS A 71 -37.86 -24.93 12.23
N HIS A 72 -37.65 -23.70 11.77
CA HIS A 72 -36.96 -22.66 12.53
C HIS A 72 -37.91 -21.75 13.32
N ASN A 73 -39.20 -22.08 13.39
CA ASN A 73 -40.26 -21.28 14.03
C ASN A 73 -40.28 -19.83 13.52
N LEU A 74 -40.14 -19.63 12.20
CA LEU A 74 -40.16 -18.32 11.55
C LEU A 74 -41.41 -18.10 10.68
N TRP A 75 -42.09 -19.18 10.27
CA TRP A 75 -43.30 -19.10 9.48
C TRP A 75 -44.51 -18.59 10.29
N GLY A 76 -45.38 -17.79 9.67
CA GLY A 76 -46.62 -17.30 10.29
C GLY A 76 -46.45 -16.22 11.37
N LYS A 77 -45.22 -15.71 11.56
CA LYS A 77 -44.96 -14.58 12.47
C LYS A 77 -45.31 -13.24 11.81
N GLU A 78 -45.77 -12.28 12.61
CA GLU A 78 -46.02 -10.91 12.13
C GLU A 78 -44.72 -10.27 11.65
N THR A 79 -44.74 -9.76 10.43
CA THR A 79 -43.64 -9.02 9.81
C THR A 79 -43.99 -7.54 9.81
N SER A 80 -43.10 -6.70 10.35
CA SER A 80 -43.25 -5.25 10.26
C SER A 80 -43.07 -4.79 8.81
N LEU A 81 -44.07 -4.12 8.26
CA LEU A 81 -43.98 -3.48 6.94
C LEU A 81 -43.28 -2.12 7.07
N LEU A 82 -42.35 -1.86 6.17
CA LEU A 82 -41.72 -0.56 5.97
C LEU A 82 -42.60 0.31 5.07
N PRO A 83 -42.54 1.65 5.19
CA PRO A 83 -43.27 2.53 4.30
C PRO A 83 -42.78 2.39 2.85
N ASP A 84 -43.70 2.52 1.89
CA ASP A 84 -43.37 2.51 0.47
C ASP A 84 -42.47 3.68 0.08
N VAL A 85 -41.56 3.43 -0.87
CA VAL A 85 -40.60 4.41 -1.36
C VAL A 85 -40.93 4.79 -2.80
N HIS A 86 -41.16 6.08 -3.02
CA HIS A 86 -41.38 6.64 -4.35
C HIS A 86 -40.16 7.45 -4.79
N LEU A 87 -39.31 6.86 -5.64
CA LEU A 87 -38.05 7.46 -6.09
C LEU A 87 -37.89 7.30 -7.60
N LYS A 88 -37.61 8.40 -8.28
CA LYS A 88 -37.27 8.40 -9.70
C LYS A 88 -35.76 8.17 -9.87
N LEU A 89 -35.40 7.01 -10.39
CA LEU A 89 -34.02 6.64 -10.72
C LEU A 89 -33.57 7.29 -12.04
N PRO A 90 -32.26 7.57 -12.21
CA PRO A 90 -31.70 7.92 -13.51
C PRO A 90 -31.94 6.81 -14.54
N GLN A 91 -31.94 7.18 -15.82
CA GLN A 91 -32.07 6.22 -16.90
C GLN A 91 -30.88 5.24 -16.89
N MET A 92 -31.18 3.94 -16.95
CA MET A 92 -30.17 2.90 -17.07
C MET A 92 -29.62 2.86 -18.51
N TYR A 93 -28.31 2.68 -18.65
CA TYR A 93 -27.64 2.43 -19.92
C TYR A 93 -27.98 1.07 -20.57
N GLY A 94 -28.24 0.02 -19.78
CA GLY A 94 -28.53 -1.34 -20.25
C GLY A 94 -29.95 -1.79 -19.89
N GLU A 95 -30.34 -2.98 -20.37
CA GLU A 95 -31.66 -3.57 -20.18
C GLU A 95 -31.86 -4.19 -18.79
N ASN A 96 -30.77 -4.42 -18.06
CA ASN A 96 -30.80 -4.92 -16.68
C ASN A 96 -29.61 -4.37 -15.89
N ILE A 97 -29.59 -4.65 -14.58
CA ILE A 97 -28.56 -4.17 -13.66
C ILE A 97 -27.15 -4.62 -14.08
N ASP A 98 -26.96 -5.88 -14.48
CA ASP A 98 -25.65 -6.41 -14.87
C ASP A 98 -25.12 -5.68 -16.11
N GLU A 99 -25.94 -5.60 -17.15
CA GLU A 99 -25.58 -4.90 -18.39
C GLU A 99 -25.30 -3.41 -18.16
N HIS A 100 -26.12 -2.76 -17.31
CA HIS A 100 -25.89 -1.37 -16.92
C HIS A 100 -24.50 -1.15 -16.32
N PHE A 101 -24.09 -2.01 -15.38
CA PHE A 101 -22.76 -1.91 -14.75
C PHE A 101 -21.62 -2.31 -15.68
N ARG A 102 -21.84 -3.25 -16.61
CA ARG A 102 -20.86 -3.56 -17.65
C ARG A 102 -20.59 -2.36 -18.55
N ILE A 103 -21.64 -1.74 -19.09
CA ILE A 103 -21.52 -0.55 -19.96
C ILE A 103 -20.85 0.60 -19.21
N LEU A 104 -21.20 0.82 -17.95
CA LEU A 104 -20.55 1.84 -17.11
C LEU A 104 -19.06 1.58 -16.95
N ALA A 105 -18.69 0.36 -16.57
CA ALA A 105 -17.31 -0.01 -16.33
C ALA A 105 -16.47 0.04 -17.62
N GLU A 106 -17.01 -0.42 -18.74
CA GLU A 106 -16.36 -0.33 -20.05
C GLU A 106 -16.11 1.14 -20.40
N LYS A 107 -17.11 2.01 -20.31
CA LYS A 107 -16.94 3.44 -20.59
C LYS A 107 -15.88 4.12 -19.71
N GLN A 108 -15.83 3.76 -18.43
CA GLN A 108 -14.87 4.34 -17.49
C GLN A 108 -13.45 3.82 -17.70
N SER A 109 -13.30 2.53 -18.00
CA SER A 109 -11.98 1.88 -18.10
C SER A 109 -11.37 1.91 -19.51
N LEU A 110 -12.18 2.10 -20.56
CA LEU A 110 -11.74 2.04 -21.96
C LEU A 110 -10.51 2.91 -22.27
N PRO A 111 -10.42 4.19 -21.87
CA PRO A 111 -9.24 5.01 -22.18
C PRO A 111 -7.95 4.42 -21.60
N TYR A 112 -8.04 3.82 -20.42
CA TYR A 112 -6.91 3.20 -19.73
C TYR A 112 -6.58 1.83 -20.31
N LEU A 113 -7.58 1.06 -20.75
CA LEU A 113 -7.37 -0.19 -21.45
C LEU A 113 -6.70 0.05 -22.80
N GLU A 114 -7.12 1.05 -23.56
CA GLU A 114 -6.44 1.45 -24.81
C GLU A 114 -4.99 1.87 -24.57
N ALA A 115 -4.73 2.64 -23.50
CA ALA A 115 -3.39 3.02 -23.09
C ALA A 115 -2.53 1.79 -22.71
N ALA A 116 -3.10 0.86 -21.95
CA ALA A 116 -2.47 -0.42 -21.62
C ALA A 116 -2.14 -1.22 -22.88
N THR A 117 -3.11 -1.43 -23.77
CA THR A 117 -2.92 -2.18 -25.02
C THR A 117 -1.81 -1.58 -25.88
N LYS A 118 -1.73 -0.24 -26.00
CA LYS A 118 -0.62 0.42 -26.69
C LYS A 118 0.73 0.09 -26.07
N LEU A 119 0.81 0.04 -24.73
CA LEU A 119 2.04 -0.29 -24.01
C LEU A 119 2.43 -1.78 -24.16
N LEU A 120 1.45 -2.69 -24.25
CA LEU A 120 1.70 -4.12 -24.52
C LEU A 120 2.18 -4.38 -25.95
N GLN A 121 1.63 -3.66 -26.93
CA GLN A 121 1.92 -3.89 -28.35
C GLN A 121 3.16 -3.14 -28.85
N ALA A 122 3.75 -2.27 -28.02
CA ALA A 122 4.88 -1.44 -28.41
C ALA A 122 6.17 -2.26 -28.54
N GLU A 123 6.90 -2.03 -29.62
CA GLU A 123 8.32 -2.37 -29.68
C GLU A 123 9.09 -1.34 -28.88
N LEU A 124 9.61 -1.73 -27.71
CA LEU A 124 10.24 -0.81 -26.79
C LEU A 124 11.47 -0.13 -27.41
N PRO A 125 11.68 1.17 -27.16
CA PRO A 125 12.89 1.85 -27.59
C PRO A 125 14.13 1.25 -26.90
N PRO A 126 15.30 1.26 -27.58
CA PRO A 126 16.53 0.77 -26.98
C PRO A 126 16.89 1.59 -25.74
N MET A 127 17.34 0.90 -24.69
CA MET A 127 17.77 1.54 -23.46
C MET A 127 18.97 2.46 -23.70
N PRO A 128 18.98 3.69 -23.13
CA PRO A 128 20.11 4.60 -23.20
C PRO A 128 21.37 3.96 -22.61
N GLN A 129 22.53 4.19 -23.25
CA GLN A 129 23.83 3.75 -22.73
C GLN A 129 24.40 4.70 -21.68
N GLU A 130 24.01 5.97 -21.74
CA GLU A 130 24.43 7.01 -20.81
C GLU A 130 23.23 7.87 -20.41
N TRP A 131 23.07 8.06 -19.11
CA TRP A 131 21.98 8.83 -18.51
C TRP A 131 22.45 10.26 -18.23
N SER A 132 21.58 11.24 -18.49
CA SER A 132 21.86 12.67 -18.32
C SER A 132 21.82 13.08 -16.84
N TRP A 133 22.89 13.77 -16.40
CA TRP A 133 23.02 14.37 -15.07
C TRP A 133 22.39 15.77 -15.05
N GLU A 134 21.07 15.86 -15.20
CA GLU A 134 20.33 17.13 -15.23
C GLU A 134 19.08 17.12 -14.35
N VAL A 135 18.75 18.27 -13.75
CA VAL A 135 17.58 18.42 -12.88
C VAL A 135 16.28 18.36 -13.67
N GLY A 136 15.37 17.49 -13.21
CA GLY A 136 14.05 17.28 -13.79
C GLY A 136 14.05 16.18 -14.84
N TRP A 137 13.06 16.21 -15.73
CA TRP A 137 12.86 15.17 -16.73
C TRP A 137 13.75 15.36 -17.97
N MET A 138 14.37 14.27 -18.39
CA MET A 138 15.06 14.10 -19.66
C MET A 138 14.41 12.95 -20.43
N ARG A 139 14.05 13.20 -21.70
CA ARG A 139 13.54 12.22 -22.66
C ARG A 139 14.68 11.71 -23.54
N TYR A 140 14.74 10.41 -23.77
CA TYR A 140 15.70 9.77 -24.67
C TYR A 140 14.99 9.18 -25.88
N GLU A 141 15.36 9.66 -27.06
CA GLU A 141 14.84 9.16 -28.33
C GLU A 141 15.66 7.96 -28.84
N PRO A 142 15.07 7.06 -29.66
CA PRO A 142 15.78 5.90 -30.22
C PRO A 142 17.08 6.22 -30.97
N GLY A 143 17.23 7.47 -31.45
CA GLY A 143 18.45 7.96 -32.12
C GLY A 143 19.55 8.45 -31.17
N GLY A 144 19.43 8.25 -29.86
CA GLY A 144 20.41 8.67 -28.86
C GLY A 144 20.37 10.16 -28.50
N LYS A 145 19.41 10.92 -29.04
CA LYS A 145 19.19 12.31 -28.65
C LYS A 145 18.46 12.37 -27.31
N SER A 146 18.98 13.17 -26.40
CA SER A 146 18.30 13.51 -25.15
C SER A 146 17.71 14.93 -25.23
N GLN A 147 16.52 15.11 -24.66
CA GLN A 147 15.85 16.41 -24.61
C GLN A 147 15.22 16.63 -23.24
N ARG A 148 15.40 17.82 -22.68
CA ARG A 148 14.71 18.24 -21.47
C ARG A 148 13.22 18.46 -21.72
N VAL A 149 12.40 17.90 -20.85
CA VAL A 149 10.93 18.04 -20.88
C VAL A 149 10.39 18.38 -19.50
N ASP A 150 9.17 18.90 -19.41
CA ASP A 150 8.55 19.20 -18.11
C ASP A 150 7.94 17.94 -17.45
N PHE A 151 7.42 17.03 -18.27
CA PHE A 151 6.87 15.73 -17.89
C PHE A 151 6.67 14.87 -19.16
N PRO A 152 6.56 13.53 -19.06
CA PRO A 152 6.30 12.66 -20.22
C PRO A 152 4.92 12.92 -20.86
N ASP A 153 4.80 13.00 -22.19
CA ASP A 153 3.53 13.36 -22.85
C ASP A 153 2.63 12.15 -23.17
N GLU A 154 3.18 10.95 -23.14
CA GLU A 154 2.51 9.71 -23.53
C GLU A 154 1.34 9.35 -22.61
N SER A 155 0.38 8.58 -23.17
CA SER A 155 -0.81 8.12 -22.45
C SER A 155 -0.56 6.94 -21.52
N ALA A 156 0.56 6.23 -21.67
CA ALA A 156 0.92 5.06 -20.87
C ALA A 156 2.41 5.09 -20.54
N LEU A 157 2.74 4.83 -19.28
CA LEU A 157 4.12 4.80 -18.78
C LEU A 157 4.29 3.61 -17.84
N VAL A 158 5.43 2.94 -17.89
CA VAL A 158 5.96 2.17 -16.75
C VAL A 158 6.86 3.10 -15.94
N PHE A 159 6.72 3.12 -14.63
CA PHE A 159 7.35 4.14 -13.78
C PHE A 159 7.81 3.54 -12.46
N ASP A 160 9.02 3.95 -12.03
CA ASP A 160 9.64 3.55 -10.78
C ASP A 160 10.46 4.70 -10.17
N VAL A 161 10.49 4.80 -8.85
CA VAL A 161 11.13 5.87 -8.09
C VAL A 161 12.07 5.32 -7.03
N GLU A 162 13.28 5.87 -6.97
CA GLU A 162 14.26 5.57 -5.93
C GLU A 162 14.48 6.74 -4.96
N VAL A 163 14.63 6.38 -3.69
CA VAL A 163 14.72 7.31 -2.55
C VAL A 163 15.94 6.96 -1.70
N CYS A 164 16.79 7.95 -1.43
CA CYS A 164 17.92 7.76 -0.53
C CYS A 164 17.44 7.90 0.93
N THR A 165 17.17 6.78 1.59
CA THR A 165 16.44 6.77 2.88
C THR A 165 17.22 7.37 4.04
N SER A 166 18.55 7.43 3.95
CA SER A 166 19.42 8.09 4.94
C SER A 166 19.32 9.62 4.92
N GLU A 167 18.88 10.19 3.79
CA GLU A 167 18.81 11.64 3.54
C GLU A 167 17.36 12.18 3.64
N GLY A 168 16.39 11.30 3.90
CA GLY A 168 14.99 11.63 4.15
C GLY A 168 14.02 11.00 3.14
N ASN A 169 12.82 11.59 3.05
CA ASN A 169 11.69 11.05 2.28
C ASN A 169 11.46 11.78 0.95
N CYS A 170 12.51 12.33 0.33
CA CYS A 170 12.39 13.02 -0.95
C CYS A 170 12.79 12.07 -2.09
N PRO A 171 12.10 12.12 -3.25
CA PRO A 171 12.49 11.31 -4.39
C PRO A 171 13.88 11.74 -4.86
N THR A 172 14.76 10.76 -5.13
CA THR A 172 16.14 11.01 -5.56
C THR A 172 16.25 10.89 -7.07
N LEU A 173 15.77 9.76 -7.61
CA LEU A 173 15.78 9.39 -9.01
C LEU A 173 14.44 8.78 -9.40
N ALA A 174 14.08 8.89 -10.67
CA ALA A 174 13.01 8.08 -11.24
C ALA A 174 13.30 7.76 -12.69
N VAL A 175 12.81 6.60 -13.13
CA VAL A 175 12.86 6.18 -14.53
C VAL A 175 11.44 5.92 -15.01
N ALA A 176 11.17 6.32 -16.25
CA ALA A 176 9.93 5.94 -16.92
C ALA A 176 10.20 5.40 -18.31
N LEU A 177 9.36 4.45 -18.73
CA LEU A 177 9.37 3.85 -20.05
C LEU A 177 7.99 4.04 -20.67
N SER A 178 7.97 4.61 -21.86
CA SER A 178 6.78 4.75 -22.69
C SER A 178 6.90 3.87 -23.94
N PRO A 179 5.82 3.73 -24.74
CA PRO A 179 5.91 3.07 -26.05
C PRO A 179 6.96 3.66 -27.00
N THR A 180 7.36 4.92 -26.80
CA THR A 180 8.16 5.69 -27.78
C THR A 180 9.51 6.16 -27.26
N SER A 181 9.69 6.27 -25.94
CA SER A 181 10.88 6.88 -25.34
C SER A 181 11.13 6.40 -23.91
N TRP A 182 12.41 6.41 -23.53
CA TRP A 182 12.85 6.33 -22.14
C TRP A 182 12.88 7.72 -21.52
N TYR A 183 12.73 7.78 -20.20
CA TYR A 183 12.77 9.00 -19.42
C TYR A 183 13.57 8.80 -18.14
N SER A 184 14.34 9.81 -17.76
CA SER A 184 14.97 9.89 -16.45
C SER A 184 14.58 11.18 -15.75
N TRP A 185 14.38 11.13 -14.45
CA TRP A 185 14.18 12.29 -13.61
C TRP A 185 15.24 12.33 -12.52
N CYS A 186 15.94 13.46 -12.40
CA CYS A 186 16.84 13.70 -11.28
C CYS A 186 16.32 14.81 -10.37
N SER A 187 16.36 14.54 -9.06
CA SER A 187 16.00 15.54 -8.06
C SER A 187 17.00 16.70 -8.01
N LYS A 188 16.53 17.87 -7.59
CA LYS A 188 17.40 19.01 -7.26
C LYS A 188 18.41 18.67 -6.18
N ARG A 189 18.02 17.83 -5.21
CA ARG A 189 18.86 17.44 -4.06
C ARG A 189 20.04 16.57 -4.47
N LEU A 190 19.86 15.76 -5.51
CA LEU A 190 20.92 14.95 -6.07
C LEU A 190 21.95 15.81 -6.81
N ILE A 191 21.48 16.70 -7.71
CA ILE A 191 22.36 17.45 -8.62
C ILE A 191 22.97 18.70 -7.97
N GLU A 192 22.20 19.45 -7.17
CA GLU A 192 22.68 20.68 -6.53
C GLU A 192 23.42 20.36 -5.22
N GLU A 193 24.59 20.96 -5.04
CA GLU A 193 25.31 20.93 -3.76
C GLU A 193 24.85 22.10 -2.89
N ARG A 194 24.22 21.78 -1.75
CA ARG A 194 23.86 22.76 -0.72
C ARG A 194 24.33 22.26 0.64
N TYR A 195 24.67 23.19 1.52
CA TYR A 195 25.09 22.88 2.89
C TYR A 195 24.00 22.19 3.72
N SER A 196 22.72 22.52 3.47
CA SER A 196 21.58 21.87 4.12
C SER A 196 20.34 21.89 3.25
N TRP A 197 19.51 20.86 3.41
CA TRP A 197 18.19 20.75 2.80
C TRP A 197 17.11 20.80 3.88
N SER A 198 15.93 21.29 3.52
CA SER A 198 14.77 21.18 4.41
C SER A 198 14.33 19.72 4.53
N ASN A 199 14.06 19.29 5.75
CA ASN A 199 13.46 17.98 6.01
C ASN A 199 11.97 17.92 5.62
N GLN A 200 11.34 19.08 5.39
CA GLN A 200 9.93 19.15 4.96
C GLN A 200 9.81 18.98 3.45
N LEU A 201 9.00 18.00 3.06
CA LEU A 201 8.65 17.73 1.66
C LEU A 201 7.61 18.76 1.19
N THR A 202 7.89 19.42 0.06
CA THR A 202 6.95 20.34 -0.60
C THR A 202 6.57 19.82 -1.98
N LEU A 203 5.50 20.36 -2.57
CA LEU A 203 5.10 20.01 -3.94
C LEU A 203 6.19 20.28 -4.99
N ALA A 204 7.17 21.14 -4.69
CA ALA A 204 8.29 21.44 -5.58
C ALA A 204 9.41 20.37 -5.53
N ASP A 205 9.42 19.52 -4.50
CA ASP A 205 10.34 18.38 -4.36
C ASP A 205 9.79 17.12 -5.05
N LEU A 206 8.49 17.09 -5.40
CA LEU A 206 7.81 15.95 -6.01
C LEU A 206 7.97 15.90 -7.54
N ILE A 207 7.80 14.70 -8.09
CA ILE A 207 7.95 14.42 -9.51
C ILE A 207 6.68 14.85 -10.27
N PRO A 208 6.75 15.80 -11.22
CA PRO A 208 5.61 16.18 -12.04
C PRO A 208 5.38 15.15 -13.15
N LEU A 209 4.15 14.64 -13.30
CA LEU A 209 3.79 13.78 -14.44
C LEU A 209 2.79 14.43 -15.40
N GLU A 210 2.20 15.57 -15.03
CA GLU A 210 1.12 16.17 -15.83
C GLU A 210 1.14 17.71 -15.86
N THR A 211 1.95 18.36 -15.04
CA THR A 211 1.97 19.83 -14.92
C THR A 211 3.36 20.41 -15.15
N TYR A 212 3.40 21.62 -15.71
CA TYR A 212 4.63 22.39 -15.86
C TYR A 212 5.25 22.73 -14.50
N PHE A 213 6.55 23.01 -14.51
CA PHE A 213 7.27 23.47 -13.33
C PHE A 213 6.55 24.64 -12.64
N ASN A 214 6.40 24.57 -11.31
CA ASN A 214 5.69 25.54 -10.47
C ASN A 214 4.19 25.80 -10.79
N THR A 215 3.54 24.96 -11.61
CA THR A 215 2.09 25.07 -11.86
C THR A 215 1.33 23.91 -11.24
N SER A 216 0.07 24.11 -10.84
CA SER A 216 -0.82 23.04 -10.36
C SER A 216 -2.02 22.84 -11.29
N ARG A 217 -1.91 23.32 -12.54
CA ARG A 217 -2.98 23.26 -13.53
C ARG A 217 -2.53 22.42 -14.72
N PRO A 218 -3.42 21.61 -15.29
CA PRO A 218 -3.09 20.84 -16.48
C PRO A 218 -2.84 21.78 -17.67
N PRO A 219 -1.94 21.42 -18.59
CA PRO A 219 -1.81 22.06 -19.89
C PRO A 219 -3.17 22.14 -20.59
N GLY A 220 -3.54 23.32 -21.09
CA GLY A 220 -4.84 23.53 -21.75
C GLY A 220 -6.07 23.50 -20.83
N GLY A 221 -5.89 23.40 -19.52
CA GLY A 221 -6.98 23.47 -18.54
C GLY A 221 -7.83 22.20 -18.40
N GLN A 222 -7.44 21.10 -19.05
CA GLN A 222 -8.13 19.81 -18.97
C GLN A 222 -7.15 18.68 -18.68
N TRP A 223 -7.49 17.82 -17.71
CA TRP A 223 -6.73 16.60 -17.42
C TRP A 223 -6.93 15.56 -18.53
N LYS A 224 -5.83 14.94 -18.96
CA LYS A 224 -5.83 13.82 -19.92
C LYS A 224 -5.88 12.50 -19.16
N GLU A 225 -6.61 11.51 -19.68
CA GLU A 225 -6.57 10.14 -19.21
C GLU A 225 -5.19 9.54 -19.48
N ARG A 226 -4.53 9.04 -18.43
CA ARG A 226 -3.19 8.45 -18.50
C ARG A 226 -3.10 7.23 -17.60
N LEU A 227 -2.35 6.23 -18.04
CA LEU A 227 -2.08 5.03 -17.29
C LEU A 227 -0.63 5.00 -16.84
N VAL A 228 -0.39 4.77 -15.55
CA VAL A 228 0.93 4.50 -15.01
C VAL A 228 0.96 3.06 -14.49
N VAL A 229 1.90 2.27 -14.98
CA VAL A 229 2.15 0.90 -14.55
C VAL A 229 3.38 0.89 -13.66
N GLY A 230 3.32 0.19 -12.53
CA GLY A 230 4.45 0.04 -11.63
C GLY A 230 4.43 -1.30 -10.90
N HIS A 231 5.42 -1.54 -10.05
CA HIS A 231 5.46 -2.68 -9.15
C HIS A 231 5.48 -2.18 -7.71
N ASN A 232 4.42 -2.46 -6.95
CA ASN A 232 4.13 -1.77 -5.69
C ASN A 232 3.93 -0.25 -5.87
N VAL A 233 3.20 0.11 -6.94
CA VAL A 233 3.04 1.49 -7.45
C VAL A 233 2.56 2.53 -6.43
N SER A 234 1.97 2.09 -5.31
CA SER A 234 1.54 3.00 -4.23
C SER A 234 2.72 3.74 -3.60
N PHE A 235 3.90 3.13 -3.58
CA PHE A 235 5.13 3.78 -3.14
C PHE A 235 5.52 4.91 -4.11
N ASP A 236 5.64 4.59 -5.40
CA ASP A 236 5.99 5.56 -6.46
C ASP A 236 4.98 6.68 -6.57
N ARG A 237 3.69 6.33 -6.45
CA ARG A 237 2.56 7.26 -6.46
C ARG A 237 2.70 8.35 -5.39
N SER A 238 3.27 8.02 -4.23
CA SER A 238 3.51 8.99 -3.15
C SER A 238 4.55 10.06 -3.49
N TYR A 239 5.30 9.88 -4.58
CA TYR A 239 6.28 10.86 -5.05
C TYR A 239 5.80 11.68 -6.25
N ILE A 240 4.58 11.45 -6.73
CA ILE A 240 3.99 12.18 -7.86
C ILE A 240 3.26 13.42 -7.36
N LYS A 241 3.65 14.58 -7.88
CA LYS A 241 3.15 15.89 -7.48
C LYS A 241 1.64 16.03 -7.59
N GLU A 242 1.05 15.62 -8.70
CA GLU A 242 -0.37 15.81 -8.99
C GLU A 242 -1.30 14.95 -8.12
N GLN A 243 -0.76 13.90 -7.50
CA GLN A 243 -1.50 13.02 -6.59
C GLN A 243 -1.81 13.67 -5.23
N TYR A 244 -1.20 14.82 -4.94
CA TYR A 244 -1.48 15.62 -3.75
C TYR A 244 -2.48 16.75 -4.00
N LEU A 245 -2.96 16.92 -5.23
CA LEU A 245 -3.97 17.94 -5.56
C LEU A 245 -5.37 17.48 -5.11
N LEU A 246 -6.08 18.36 -4.38
CA LEU A 246 -7.45 18.09 -3.90
C LEU A 246 -8.43 17.74 -5.04
N LYS A 247 -8.29 18.41 -6.19
CA LYS A 247 -8.99 18.05 -7.41
C LYS A 247 -8.05 17.18 -8.22
N GLY A 248 -8.21 15.87 -8.05
CA GLY A 248 -7.32 14.86 -8.65
C GLY A 248 -7.30 14.90 -10.16
N SER A 249 -6.20 14.40 -10.72
CA SER A 249 -6.04 14.22 -12.15
C SER A 249 -6.80 13.00 -12.66
N LYS A 250 -6.69 12.75 -13.97
CA LYS A 250 -7.24 11.56 -14.62
C LYS A 250 -6.20 10.46 -14.81
N VAL A 251 -5.05 10.54 -14.14
CA VAL A 251 -4.11 9.41 -14.09
C VAL A 251 -4.75 8.27 -13.30
N ARG A 252 -4.55 7.04 -13.77
CA ARG A 252 -4.84 5.81 -13.03
C ARG A 252 -3.59 4.94 -12.98
N PHE A 253 -3.54 4.08 -11.98
CA PHE A 253 -2.39 3.24 -11.71
C PHE A 253 -2.76 1.77 -11.87
N MET A 254 -1.88 1.01 -12.52
CA MET A 254 -1.93 -0.45 -12.54
C MET A 254 -0.69 -0.99 -11.83
N ASP A 255 -0.92 -1.84 -10.84
CA ASP A 255 0.15 -2.41 -10.03
C ASP A 255 0.37 -3.88 -10.39
N THR A 256 1.52 -4.20 -10.95
CA THR A 256 1.91 -5.57 -11.29
C THR A 256 2.02 -6.48 -10.05
N MET A 257 2.29 -5.92 -8.88
CA MET A 257 2.24 -6.67 -7.62
C MET A 257 0.79 -7.08 -7.28
N SER A 258 -0.16 -6.16 -7.40
CA SER A 258 -1.59 -6.41 -7.20
C SER A 258 -2.18 -7.36 -8.25
N LEU A 259 -1.80 -7.21 -9.52
CA LEU A 259 -2.18 -8.13 -10.60
C LEU A 259 -1.66 -9.55 -10.31
N HIS A 260 -0.40 -9.68 -9.91
CA HIS A 260 0.16 -10.96 -9.46
C HIS A 260 -0.68 -11.58 -8.33
N MET A 261 -1.06 -10.79 -7.32
CA MET A 261 -1.87 -11.28 -6.20
C MET A 261 -3.24 -11.80 -6.66
N ALA A 262 -3.87 -11.13 -7.63
CA ALA A 262 -5.15 -11.55 -8.20
C ALA A 262 -5.02 -12.84 -9.05
N ILE A 263 -3.91 -12.99 -9.78
CA ILE A 263 -3.68 -14.14 -10.65
C ILE A 263 -3.12 -15.31 -9.82
N SER A 264 -1.91 -15.20 -9.30
CA SER A 264 -1.14 -16.29 -8.69
C SER A 264 -0.71 -15.97 -7.25
N GLY A 265 -1.51 -15.22 -6.50
CA GLY A 265 -1.20 -14.85 -5.12
C GLY A 265 -1.22 -16.03 -4.14
N LEU A 266 -0.42 -15.91 -3.07
CA LEU A 266 -0.35 -16.87 -1.98
C LEU A 266 -1.12 -16.41 -0.75
N THR A 267 -1.86 -17.34 -0.13
CA THR A 267 -2.38 -17.16 1.24
C THR A 267 -1.24 -17.05 2.25
N GLY A 268 -1.53 -16.55 3.46
CA GLY A 268 -0.52 -16.40 4.52
C GLY A 268 0.23 -17.70 4.82
N PHE A 269 -0.48 -18.82 4.94
CA PHE A 269 0.14 -20.13 5.18
C PHE A 269 0.95 -20.62 3.98
N GLN A 270 0.42 -20.50 2.75
CA GLN A 270 1.15 -20.88 1.54
C GLN A 270 2.42 -20.06 1.32
N ARG A 271 2.44 -18.79 1.71
CA ARG A 271 3.64 -17.95 1.66
C ARG A 271 4.75 -18.50 2.57
N THR A 272 4.41 -18.93 3.78
CA THR A 272 5.37 -19.59 4.69
C THR A 272 5.89 -20.91 4.11
N LEU A 273 5.02 -21.71 3.50
CA LEU A 273 5.37 -22.95 2.82
C LEU A 273 6.34 -22.72 1.65
N TRP A 274 6.00 -21.76 0.78
CA TRP A 274 6.80 -21.39 -0.38
C TRP A 274 8.21 -20.94 0.04
N MET A 275 8.28 -20.08 1.07
CA MET A 275 9.54 -19.60 1.66
C MET A 275 10.38 -20.73 2.24
N ALA A 276 9.76 -21.66 2.96
CA ALA A 276 10.47 -22.81 3.52
C ALA A 276 11.05 -23.72 2.42
N ASN A 277 10.32 -23.90 1.33
CA ASN A 277 10.75 -24.72 0.19
C ASN A 277 11.88 -24.06 -0.61
N LYS A 278 11.74 -22.77 -0.96
CA LYS A 278 12.73 -22.04 -1.77
C LYS A 278 14.00 -21.66 -1.00
N LEU A 279 13.88 -21.28 0.28
CA LEU A 279 15.02 -20.85 1.10
C LEU A 279 15.66 -21.99 1.92
N GLY A 280 15.16 -23.22 1.81
CA GLY A 280 15.72 -24.39 2.51
C GLY A 280 15.71 -24.28 4.04
N LYS A 281 14.93 -23.38 4.63
CA LYS A 281 14.90 -23.17 6.08
C LYS A 281 14.15 -24.33 6.75
N LYS A 282 14.91 -25.26 7.35
CA LYS A 282 14.45 -26.46 8.08
C LYS A 282 13.31 -26.22 9.09
N ARG A 283 13.20 -25.01 9.66
CA ARG A 283 12.16 -24.64 10.65
C ARG A 283 10.75 -24.62 10.04
N GLY A 284 10.58 -24.00 8.88
CA GLY A 284 9.28 -23.96 8.19
C GLY A 284 8.85 -25.37 7.77
N LEU A 285 9.78 -26.21 7.31
CA LEU A 285 9.48 -27.59 6.94
C LEU A 285 8.97 -28.45 8.13
N GLN A 286 9.35 -28.12 9.37
CA GLN A 286 8.95 -28.86 10.57
C GLN A 286 7.53 -28.51 11.02
N GLU A 287 7.18 -27.22 11.09
CA GLU A 287 5.81 -26.74 11.37
C GLU A 287 4.81 -27.29 10.35
N VAL A 288 5.29 -27.51 9.13
CA VAL A 288 4.53 -28.04 8.00
C VAL A 288 4.33 -29.54 8.06
N LYS A 289 5.35 -30.29 8.48
CA LYS A 289 5.20 -31.73 8.79
C LYS A 289 4.16 -31.94 9.88
N ASP A 290 4.10 -31.05 10.88
CA ASP A 290 3.13 -31.14 11.96
C ASP A 290 1.71 -30.74 11.51
N HIS A 291 1.57 -29.75 10.62
CA HIS A 291 0.28 -29.39 10.02
C HIS A 291 -0.25 -30.46 9.06
N ILE A 292 0.62 -31.05 8.22
CA ILE A 292 0.28 -32.16 7.32
C ILE A 292 -0.09 -33.43 8.11
N LYS A 293 0.60 -33.72 9.23
CA LYS A 293 0.21 -34.82 10.14
C LYS A 293 -1.18 -34.60 10.73
N LYS A 294 -1.54 -33.36 11.08
CA LYS A 294 -2.88 -33.02 11.59
C LYS A 294 -3.97 -33.04 10.50
N ALA A 295 -3.66 -32.60 9.28
CA ALA A 295 -4.60 -32.57 8.16
C ALA A 295 -4.78 -33.93 7.45
N GLY A 296 -3.74 -34.77 7.47
CA GLY A 296 -3.69 -36.08 6.79
C GLY A 296 -4.47 -37.20 7.49
N GLN A 297 -4.97 -36.99 8.71
CA GLN A 297 -5.76 -38.02 9.41
C GLN A 297 -7.19 -38.18 8.88
N ASN A 298 -7.69 -37.30 8.00
CA ASN A 298 -9.13 -37.22 7.73
C ASN A 298 -9.62 -37.14 6.27
N ARG A 299 -8.87 -37.60 5.25
CA ARG A 299 -9.44 -37.67 3.88
C ARG A 299 -9.03 -38.89 3.05
N LYS A 300 -10.02 -39.76 2.76
CA LYS A 300 -10.06 -40.63 1.57
C LYS A 300 -10.53 -39.77 0.38
N GLY A 301 -9.62 -39.09 -0.29
CA GLY A 301 -9.86 -38.31 -1.52
C GLY A 301 -8.63 -38.36 -2.42
N PRO A 302 -8.70 -37.86 -3.67
CA PRO A 302 -7.54 -37.85 -4.56
C PRO A 302 -6.37 -37.13 -3.89
N MET A 303 -5.16 -37.65 -4.02
CA MET A 303 -3.94 -37.05 -3.48
C MET A 303 -3.67 -35.69 -4.15
N ILE A 304 -4.35 -34.63 -3.69
CA ILE A 304 -3.90 -33.24 -3.84
C ILE A 304 -2.85 -33.03 -2.74
N GLY A 305 -1.78 -33.84 -2.81
CA GLY A 305 -0.63 -33.81 -1.92
C GLY A 305 0.62 -33.25 -2.60
N SER A 306 0.47 -32.71 -3.81
CA SER A 306 1.61 -32.27 -4.61
C SER A 306 1.87 -30.79 -4.39
N TRP A 307 3.13 -30.48 -4.10
CA TRP A 307 3.66 -29.12 -3.97
C TRP A 307 3.68 -28.36 -5.31
N ASP A 308 2.97 -28.85 -6.34
CA ASP A 308 2.93 -28.28 -7.70
C ASP A 308 2.50 -26.81 -7.71
N TRP A 309 1.65 -26.40 -6.77
CA TRP A 309 1.22 -25.01 -6.63
C TRP A 309 2.40 -24.05 -6.32
N VAL A 310 3.50 -24.55 -5.75
CA VAL A 310 4.71 -23.74 -5.47
C VAL A 310 5.42 -23.32 -6.76
N ASN A 311 5.26 -24.07 -7.84
CA ASN A 311 5.92 -23.79 -9.12
C ASN A 311 5.12 -22.81 -10.00
N ILE A 312 3.84 -22.59 -9.70
CA ILE A 312 2.95 -21.70 -10.46
C ILE A 312 2.64 -20.38 -9.71
N SER A 313 3.34 -20.14 -8.61
CA SER A 313 3.15 -19.00 -7.74
C SER A 313 4.48 -18.55 -7.12
N SER A 314 4.51 -17.31 -6.65
CA SER A 314 5.67 -16.67 -6.05
C SER A 314 5.26 -15.78 -4.89
N ILE A 315 6.24 -15.20 -4.21
CA ILE A 315 5.99 -14.02 -3.39
C ILE A 315 5.99 -12.76 -4.24
N ASN A 316 5.71 -11.64 -3.57
CA ASN A 316 5.26 -10.42 -4.24
C ASN A 316 6.40 -9.47 -4.62
N ASN A 317 7.67 -9.80 -4.42
CA ASN A 317 8.75 -8.88 -4.82
C ASN A 317 9.01 -8.99 -6.34
N LEU A 318 9.51 -7.91 -6.93
CA LEU A 318 9.72 -7.81 -8.37
C LEU A 318 10.55 -8.97 -8.92
N ALA A 319 11.65 -9.34 -8.26
CA ALA A 319 12.54 -10.40 -8.72
C ALA A 319 11.86 -11.78 -8.75
N ASP A 320 11.09 -12.14 -7.73
CA ASP A 320 10.40 -13.43 -7.66
C ASP A 320 9.20 -13.49 -8.63
N VAL A 321 8.51 -12.35 -8.84
CA VAL A 321 7.43 -12.23 -9.83
C VAL A 321 7.99 -12.28 -11.26
N HIS A 322 9.09 -11.56 -11.53
CA HIS A 322 9.80 -11.62 -12.82
C HIS A 322 10.25 -13.04 -13.15
N ALA A 323 10.87 -13.73 -12.19
CA ALA A 323 11.29 -15.11 -12.34
C ALA A 323 10.13 -16.09 -12.60
N LEU A 324 8.93 -15.80 -12.11
CA LEU A 324 7.74 -16.64 -12.32
C LEU A 324 7.15 -16.48 -13.73
N TYR A 325 6.96 -15.25 -14.19
CA TYR A 325 6.25 -14.98 -15.46
C TYR A 325 7.18 -14.93 -16.67
N VAL A 326 8.35 -14.32 -16.51
CA VAL A 326 9.30 -14.07 -17.61
C VAL A 326 10.46 -15.07 -17.55
N GLY A 327 10.96 -15.34 -16.34
CA GLY A 327 12.18 -16.13 -16.14
C GLY A 327 13.45 -15.33 -16.50
N GLY A 328 14.56 -16.05 -16.71
CA GLY A 328 15.84 -15.44 -17.08
C GLY A 328 16.79 -15.20 -15.90
N PRO A 329 17.84 -14.37 -16.10
CA PRO A 329 18.83 -14.08 -15.05
C PRO A 329 18.18 -13.31 -13.88
N PRO A 330 18.63 -13.55 -12.64
CA PRO A 330 18.09 -12.85 -11.49
C PRO A 330 18.37 -11.34 -11.57
N LEU A 331 17.37 -10.54 -11.20
CA LEU A 331 17.56 -9.10 -11.03
C LEU A 331 18.60 -8.84 -9.92
N GLN A 332 19.53 -7.94 -10.19
CA GLN A 332 20.61 -7.57 -9.28
C GLN A 332 20.04 -6.75 -8.12
N LYS A 333 20.31 -7.16 -6.88
CA LYS A 333 19.74 -6.54 -5.67
C LYS A 333 20.71 -5.61 -4.96
N GLU A 334 21.97 -5.62 -5.37
CA GLU A 334 23.08 -5.03 -4.66
C GLU A 334 23.09 -3.50 -4.79
N ALA A 335 22.79 -2.98 -5.99
CA ALA A 335 22.72 -1.55 -6.27
C ALA A 335 21.69 -0.82 -5.37
N ARG A 336 20.55 -1.48 -5.10
CA ARG A 336 19.52 -0.97 -4.19
C ARG A 336 20.04 -0.68 -2.78
N GLU A 337 21.05 -1.41 -2.30
CA GLU A 337 21.58 -1.18 -0.95
C GLU A 337 22.17 0.22 -0.79
N ILE A 338 22.63 0.86 -1.88
CA ILE A 338 23.17 2.23 -1.85
C ILE A 338 22.07 3.24 -1.49
N PHE A 339 20.86 3.08 -2.02
CA PHE A 339 19.73 3.94 -1.64
C PHE A 339 19.28 3.73 -0.19
N VAL A 340 19.41 2.50 0.33
CA VAL A 340 18.94 2.14 1.68
C VAL A 340 19.95 2.49 2.77
N LYS A 341 21.23 2.16 2.55
CA LYS A 341 22.31 2.26 3.56
C LYS A 341 23.35 3.34 3.25
N GLY A 342 23.50 3.70 1.98
CA GLY A 342 24.44 4.73 1.53
C GLY A 342 23.95 6.14 1.84
N ASN A 343 24.72 7.15 1.43
CA ASN A 343 24.37 8.58 1.52
C ASN A 343 24.27 9.22 0.13
N MET A 344 23.90 10.51 0.06
CA MET A 344 23.75 11.19 -1.24
C MET A 344 25.05 11.23 -2.06
N ILE A 345 26.22 11.28 -1.43
CA ILE A 345 27.52 11.28 -2.14
C ILE A 345 27.75 9.93 -2.81
N ASP A 346 27.40 8.83 -2.16
CA ASP A 346 27.49 7.48 -2.74
C ASP A 346 26.58 7.35 -3.97
N VAL A 347 25.38 7.94 -3.92
CA VAL A 347 24.46 7.99 -5.07
C VAL A 347 25.06 8.82 -6.22
N ARG A 348 25.68 9.97 -5.93
CA ARG A 348 26.36 10.80 -6.94
C ARG A 348 27.51 10.04 -7.61
N ASN A 349 28.32 9.35 -6.83
CA ASN A 349 29.50 8.63 -7.34
C ASN A 349 29.13 7.43 -8.23
N ASN A 350 27.99 6.78 -7.96
CA ASN A 350 27.55 5.58 -8.68
C ASN A 350 26.35 5.85 -9.60
N PHE A 351 26.13 7.10 -10.03
CA PHE A 351 24.91 7.51 -10.73
C PHE A 351 24.56 6.67 -11.95
N GLN A 352 25.51 6.43 -12.86
CA GLN A 352 25.23 5.70 -14.10
C GLN A 352 24.80 4.25 -13.83
N GLU A 353 25.46 3.60 -12.86
CA GLU A 353 25.10 2.24 -12.43
C GLU A 353 23.72 2.21 -11.77
N LEU A 354 23.42 3.18 -10.91
CA LEU A 354 22.12 3.27 -10.24
C LEU A 354 20.97 3.60 -11.21
N MET A 355 21.20 4.46 -12.20
CA MET A 355 20.23 4.74 -13.26
C MET A 355 19.98 3.52 -14.13
N GLN A 356 21.03 2.77 -14.46
CA GLN A 356 20.91 1.51 -15.18
C GLN A 356 20.10 0.48 -14.37
N TYR A 357 20.35 0.38 -13.07
CA TYR A 357 19.57 -0.45 -12.16
C TYR A 357 18.08 -0.07 -12.18
N CYS A 358 17.74 1.21 -12.02
CA CYS A 358 16.35 1.68 -12.07
C CYS A 358 15.69 1.37 -13.42
N ALA A 359 16.43 1.54 -14.52
CA ALA A 359 15.93 1.24 -15.86
C ALA A 359 15.67 -0.25 -16.09
N LEU A 360 16.50 -1.13 -15.54
CA LEU A 360 16.29 -2.57 -15.58
C LEU A 360 15.06 -2.99 -14.75
N ASP A 361 14.79 -2.35 -13.60
CA ASP A 361 13.59 -2.61 -12.80
C ASP A 361 12.32 -2.16 -13.55
N VAL A 362 12.36 -1.03 -14.25
CA VAL A 362 11.28 -0.56 -15.14
C VAL A 362 11.06 -1.52 -16.32
N GLU A 363 12.14 -1.99 -16.96
CA GLU A 363 12.06 -2.96 -18.05
C GLU A 363 11.47 -4.30 -17.57
N ALA A 364 11.93 -4.81 -16.43
CA ALA A 364 11.39 -6.02 -15.81
C ALA A 364 9.91 -5.87 -15.47
N THR A 365 9.50 -4.70 -14.97
CA THR A 365 8.09 -4.38 -14.69
C THR A 365 7.25 -4.38 -15.95
N HIS A 366 7.74 -3.83 -17.07
CA HIS A 366 7.07 -3.90 -18.37
C HIS A 366 6.88 -5.34 -18.86
N GLN A 367 7.93 -6.15 -18.77
CA GLN A 367 7.89 -7.56 -19.20
C GLN A 367 6.86 -8.35 -18.37
N ILE A 368 6.86 -8.17 -17.05
CA ILE A 368 5.85 -8.77 -16.16
C ILE A 368 4.45 -8.31 -16.54
N PHE A 369 4.25 -7.01 -16.76
CA PHE A 369 2.95 -6.45 -17.12
C PHE A 369 2.41 -7.04 -18.43
N THR A 370 3.29 -7.25 -19.42
CA THR A 370 2.94 -7.83 -20.72
C THR A 370 2.39 -9.25 -20.58
N GLU A 371 2.98 -10.06 -19.70
CA GLU A 371 2.48 -11.42 -19.40
C GLU A 371 1.24 -11.40 -18.51
N GLN A 372 1.18 -10.49 -17.53
CA GLN A 372 0.12 -10.48 -16.51
C GLN A 372 -1.21 -9.93 -17.02
N LEU A 373 -1.22 -8.85 -17.81
CA LEU A 373 -2.49 -8.21 -18.18
C LEU A 373 -3.43 -9.17 -18.95
N PRO A 374 -2.98 -9.93 -19.96
CA PRO A 374 -3.84 -10.90 -20.64
C PRO A 374 -4.39 -11.97 -19.68
N LEU A 375 -3.54 -12.50 -18.79
CA LEU A 375 -3.93 -13.49 -17.78
C LEU A 375 -4.94 -12.92 -16.78
N PHE A 376 -4.77 -11.66 -16.38
CA PHE A 376 -5.73 -10.96 -15.52
C PHE A 376 -7.09 -10.83 -16.21
N MET A 377 -7.11 -10.41 -17.48
CA MET A 377 -8.36 -10.26 -18.24
C MET A 377 -9.05 -11.60 -18.47
N GLU A 378 -8.30 -12.71 -18.61
CA GLU A 378 -8.86 -14.06 -18.71
C GLU A 378 -9.47 -14.52 -17.37
N ARG A 379 -8.75 -14.34 -16.24
CA ARG A 379 -9.20 -14.78 -14.91
C ARG A 379 -10.28 -13.87 -14.30
N CYS A 380 -10.28 -12.59 -14.65
CA CYS A 380 -11.20 -11.58 -14.16
C CYS A 380 -11.93 -10.89 -15.33
N PRO A 381 -12.80 -11.62 -16.07
CA PRO A 381 -13.37 -11.15 -17.33
C PRO A 381 -14.41 -10.03 -17.17
N HIS A 382 -14.89 -9.78 -15.96
CA HIS A 382 -15.91 -8.77 -15.73
C HIS A 382 -15.30 -7.36 -15.74
N PRO A 383 -15.77 -6.41 -16.59
CA PRO A 383 -15.13 -5.10 -16.75
C PRO A 383 -15.15 -4.24 -15.48
N VAL A 384 -16.13 -4.46 -14.60
CA VAL A 384 -16.20 -3.79 -13.27
C VAL A 384 -14.96 -4.10 -12.42
N THR A 385 -14.35 -5.28 -12.56
CA THR A 385 -13.15 -5.62 -11.79
C THR A 385 -11.99 -4.69 -12.17
N LEU A 386 -11.78 -4.46 -13.47
CA LEU A 386 -10.76 -3.54 -13.97
C LEU A 386 -11.06 -2.10 -13.58
N ALA A 387 -12.28 -1.63 -13.84
CA ALA A 387 -12.70 -0.27 -13.50
C ALA A 387 -12.58 0.01 -12.00
N GLY A 388 -13.04 -0.92 -11.16
CA GLY A 388 -12.95 -0.84 -9.71
C GLY A 388 -11.50 -0.79 -9.23
N MET A 389 -10.62 -1.63 -9.78
CA MET A 389 -9.19 -1.62 -9.45
C MET A 389 -8.54 -0.26 -9.76
N LEU A 390 -8.82 0.32 -10.93
CA LEU A 390 -8.30 1.63 -11.32
C LEU A 390 -8.73 2.73 -10.34
N GLU A 391 -10.01 2.74 -9.95
CA GLU A 391 -10.53 3.73 -8.98
C GLU A 391 -9.99 3.52 -7.56
N MET A 392 -9.83 2.27 -7.10
CA MET A 392 -9.22 2.00 -5.79
C MET A 392 -7.78 2.51 -5.72
N GLY A 393 -7.03 2.43 -6.82
CA GLY A 393 -5.65 2.91 -6.93
C GLY A 393 -5.46 4.42 -6.75
N VAL A 394 -6.53 5.22 -6.85
CA VAL A 394 -6.49 6.68 -6.69
C VAL A 394 -7.12 7.20 -5.40
N SER A 395 -7.31 6.33 -4.41
CA SER A 395 -7.82 6.72 -3.09
C SER A 395 -6.97 7.84 -2.48
N TYR A 396 -7.63 8.82 -1.84
CA TYR A 396 -7.02 10.02 -1.27
C TYR A 396 -7.64 10.33 0.09
N LEU A 397 -6.80 10.62 1.09
CA LEU A 397 -7.24 11.00 2.43
C LEU A 397 -6.79 12.44 2.73
N PRO A 398 -7.71 13.43 2.72
CA PRO A 398 -7.36 14.80 3.07
C PRO A 398 -7.09 14.91 4.57
N VAL A 399 -5.92 15.42 4.93
CA VAL A 399 -5.56 15.80 6.30
C VAL A 399 -5.43 17.32 6.41
N ASN A 400 -5.60 17.85 7.62
CA ASN A 400 -5.41 19.27 7.91
C ASN A 400 -4.29 19.45 8.95
N GLN A 401 -4.03 20.69 9.38
CA GLN A 401 -2.96 20.96 10.35
C GLN A 401 -3.16 20.25 11.70
N ASN A 402 -4.39 19.84 12.03
CA ASN A 402 -4.65 19.11 13.28
C ASN A 402 -4.04 17.71 13.27
N TRP A 403 -3.67 17.16 12.11
CA TRP A 403 -3.02 15.86 12.04
C TRP A 403 -1.66 15.84 12.74
N GLY A 404 -0.87 16.91 12.60
CA GLY A 404 0.41 17.04 13.32
C GLY A 404 0.20 17.05 14.83
N ARG A 405 -0.78 17.85 15.29
CA ARG A 405 -1.16 17.90 16.70
C ARG A 405 -1.67 16.55 17.21
N TYR A 406 -2.50 15.85 16.44
CA TYR A 406 -2.99 14.53 16.81
C TYR A 406 -1.84 13.53 17.00
N LEU A 407 -0.83 13.56 16.12
CA LEU A 407 0.36 12.70 16.26
C LEU A 407 1.18 13.04 17.50
N GLU A 408 1.44 14.33 17.74
CA GLU A 408 2.15 14.82 18.93
C GLU A 408 1.39 14.42 20.21
N ASP A 409 0.11 14.77 20.32
CA ASP A 409 -0.72 14.47 21.49
C ASP A 409 -0.80 12.93 21.73
N SER A 410 -0.87 12.12 20.67
CA SER A 410 -0.90 10.65 20.79
C SER A 410 0.43 10.08 21.26
N GLN A 411 1.55 10.66 20.79
CA GLN A 411 2.90 10.25 21.18
C GLN A 411 3.18 10.60 22.64
N ASP A 412 2.79 11.80 23.07
CA ASP A 412 2.94 12.26 24.46
C ASP A 412 2.21 11.33 25.44
N VAL A 413 0.96 10.95 25.13
CA VAL A 413 0.18 10.00 25.97
C VAL A 413 0.83 8.61 25.99
N TYR A 414 1.36 8.14 24.86
CA TYR A 414 2.09 6.87 24.81
C TYR A 414 3.33 6.91 25.71
N ASP A 415 4.12 7.97 25.63
CA ASP A 415 5.35 8.13 26.40
C ASP A 415 5.07 8.29 27.90
N GLU A 416 3.98 8.99 28.26
CA GLU A 416 3.48 9.07 29.63
C GLU A 416 3.11 7.69 30.17
N LEU A 417 2.25 6.93 29.48
CA LEU A 417 1.82 5.59 29.91
C LEU A 417 2.99 4.60 29.97
N GLN A 418 3.93 4.67 29.03
CA GLN A 418 5.16 3.88 29.09
C GLN A 418 6.03 4.26 30.29
N GLY A 419 6.14 5.55 30.58
CA GLY A 419 6.87 6.08 31.73
C GLY A 419 6.25 5.63 33.05
N GLU A 420 4.93 5.71 33.18
CA GLU A 420 4.18 5.26 34.35
C GLU A 420 4.32 3.74 34.56
N MET A 421 4.09 2.94 33.51
CA MET A 421 4.25 1.49 33.56
C MET A 421 5.67 1.11 33.99
N LYS A 422 6.70 1.75 33.41
CA LYS A 422 8.10 1.50 33.81
C LYS A 422 8.34 1.87 35.26
N LYS A 423 7.84 3.01 35.74
CA LYS A 423 7.98 3.40 37.16
C LYS A 423 7.30 2.39 38.07
N SER A 424 6.08 1.97 37.77
CA SER A 424 5.37 0.96 38.57
C SER A 424 6.12 -0.37 38.59
N LEU A 425 6.63 -0.83 37.45
CA LEU A 425 7.45 -2.05 37.38
C LEU A 425 8.77 -1.90 38.15
N MET A 426 9.42 -0.74 38.10
CA MET A 426 10.62 -0.46 38.87
C MET A 426 10.33 -0.47 40.37
N THR A 427 9.24 0.16 40.82
CA THR A 427 8.83 0.12 42.24
C THR A 427 8.52 -1.30 42.69
N LEU A 428 7.78 -2.09 41.90
CA LEU A 428 7.52 -3.49 42.22
C LEU A 428 8.81 -4.33 42.23
N ALA A 429 9.75 -4.06 41.33
CA ALA A 429 11.05 -4.72 41.31
C ALA A 429 11.89 -4.35 42.54
N ASP A 430 11.93 -3.06 42.92
CA ASP A 430 12.63 -2.58 44.12
C ASP A 430 12.02 -3.17 45.40
N ASP A 431 10.68 -3.25 45.47
CA ASP A 431 9.96 -3.89 46.58
C ASP A 431 10.24 -5.40 46.63
N ALA A 432 10.26 -6.07 45.48
CA ALA A 432 10.63 -7.49 45.40
C ALA A 432 12.10 -7.71 45.78
N CYS A 433 13.03 -6.82 45.38
CA CYS A 433 14.43 -6.90 45.76
C CYS A 433 14.64 -6.85 47.28
N GLN A 434 13.77 -6.18 48.04
CA GLN A 434 13.83 -6.22 49.51
C GLN A 434 13.59 -7.62 50.06
N LEU A 435 12.84 -8.49 49.36
CA LEU A 435 12.60 -9.88 49.76
C LEU A 435 13.81 -10.79 49.58
N LEU A 436 14.90 -10.29 48.97
CA LEU A 436 16.19 -10.97 48.98
C LEU A 436 16.75 -11.09 50.40
N GLU A 437 16.47 -10.10 51.27
CA GLU A 437 16.77 -10.20 52.69
C GLU A 437 15.94 -11.34 53.30
N ASP A 438 16.62 -12.30 53.92
CA ASP A 438 16.06 -13.51 54.53
C ASP A 438 15.40 -14.51 53.57
N ASP A 439 15.70 -14.49 52.27
CA ASP A 439 15.20 -15.47 51.26
C ASP A 439 13.66 -15.51 51.13
N ARG A 440 12.96 -14.45 51.53
CA ARG A 440 11.49 -14.38 51.59
C ARG A 440 10.81 -14.47 50.22
N TYR A 441 11.52 -14.17 49.15
CA TYR A 441 11.02 -14.33 47.78
C TYR A 441 10.62 -15.79 47.46
N LYS A 442 11.15 -16.78 48.19
CA LYS A 442 10.78 -18.20 48.04
C LYS A 442 9.36 -18.51 48.51
N GLU A 443 8.74 -17.63 49.31
CA GLU A 443 7.36 -17.80 49.79
C GLU A 443 6.32 -17.41 48.74
N ASP A 444 6.70 -16.65 47.69
CA ASP A 444 5.82 -16.23 46.62
C ASP A 444 6.06 -17.04 45.32
N PRO A 445 5.10 -17.87 44.88
CA PRO A 445 5.21 -18.63 43.64
C PRO A 445 5.47 -17.79 42.38
N TRP A 446 5.10 -16.50 42.39
CA TRP A 446 5.33 -15.60 41.24
C TRP A 446 6.78 -15.16 41.07
N LEU A 447 7.61 -15.33 42.11
CA LEU A 447 9.00 -14.91 42.13
C LEU A 447 9.99 -16.06 41.89
N TRP A 448 9.49 -17.30 41.79
CA TRP A 448 10.30 -18.52 41.64
C TRP A 448 11.03 -18.62 40.29
N ASP A 449 10.43 -18.09 39.24
CA ASP A 449 10.99 -18.13 37.88
C ASP A 449 11.95 -16.96 37.58
N LEU A 450 12.19 -16.07 38.56
CA LEU A 450 13.08 -14.91 38.40
C LEU A 450 14.53 -15.23 38.79
N GLU A 451 15.48 -14.55 38.15
CA GLU A 451 16.91 -14.65 38.47
C GLU A 451 17.25 -13.73 39.65
N TRP A 452 17.72 -14.30 40.77
CA TRP A 452 18.07 -13.57 42.01
C TRP A 452 19.59 -13.43 42.23
N ASP A 453 20.40 -13.75 41.23
CA ASP A 453 21.86 -13.65 41.30
C ASP A 453 22.31 -12.18 41.42
N VAL A 454 23.04 -11.87 42.49
CA VAL A 454 23.57 -10.51 42.72
C VAL A 454 24.89 -10.33 41.97
N GLN A 455 24.97 -9.34 41.10
CA GLN A 455 26.26 -8.94 40.50
C GLN A 455 27.07 -8.09 41.48
N GLU A 456 28.33 -8.47 41.71
CA GLU A 456 29.29 -7.58 42.37
C GLU A 456 29.58 -6.36 41.48
N PHE A 457 29.13 -5.18 41.90
CA PHE A 457 29.45 -3.92 41.24
C PHE A 457 30.97 -3.65 41.29
N LYS A 458 31.67 -3.96 40.20
CA LYS A 458 33.06 -3.52 40.01
C LYS A 458 33.05 -2.04 39.60
N LEU A 459 33.41 -1.15 40.52
CA LEU A 459 33.73 0.24 40.21
C LEU A 459 34.68 0.28 39.00
N LYS A 460 34.27 0.98 37.93
CA LYS A 460 35.14 1.21 36.75
C LYS A 460 36.46 1.80 37.26
N LYS A 461 37.55 1.02 37.17
CA LYS A 461 38.89 1.57 37.35
C LYS A 461 39.03 2.74 36.39
N LEU A 462 39.39 3.92 36.92
CA LEU A 462 39.76 5.08 36.11
C LEU A 462 40.73 4.60 35.01
N PRO A 463 40.52 4.97 33.74
CA PRO A 463 41.42 4.56 32.67
C PRO A 463 42.81 5.06 33.03
N VAL A 464 43.72 4.12 33.31
CA VAL A 464 45.14 4.41 33.51
C VAL A 464 45.61 5.00 32.18
N ARG A 465 45.69 6.33 32.10
CA ARG A 465 46.45 7.02 31.06
C ARG A 465 47.85 6.44 31.14
N LYS A 466 48.22 5.57 30.19
CA LYS A 466 49.62 5.26 29.94
C LYS A 466 50.31 6.58 29.63
N LYS A 467 50.97 7.17 30.63
CA LYS A 467 52.02 8.17 30.40
C LYS A 467 52.99 7.50 29.44
N LYS A 468 53.04 7.98 28.19
CA LYS A 468 54.13 7.67 27.27
C LYS A 468 55.41 8.00 28.02
N ASN A 469 56.21 6.97 28.30
CA ASN A 469 57.59 7.10 28.70
C ASN A 469 58.33 7.81 27.57
N SER A 470 58.43 9.13 27.65
CA SER A 470 59.46 9.89 26.97
C SER A 470 60.38 10.43 28.05
N GLN A 471 61.33 9.58 28.47
CA GLN A 471 62.61 10.00 29.02
C GLN A 471 63.59 8.81 29.01
N LYS A 472 64.43 8.78 27.99
CA LYS A 472 65.82 8.32 28.06
C LYS A 472 66.63 9.12 27.04
N ALA A 473 67.31 10.16 27.51
CA ALA A 473 68.76 10.36 27.32
C ALA A 473 69.17 11.77 27.81
N ALA A 474 70.30 11.80 28.52
CA ALA A 474 71.10 12.95 29.00
C ALA A 474 70.45 13.77 30.14
N GLU A 475 70.66 13.46 31.44
CA GLU A 475 71.90 13.49 32.23
C GLU A 475 72.66 14.84 32.21
N THR A 476 72.83 15.37 33.43
CA THR A 476 73.84 16.32 33.93
C THR A 476 73.58 17.83 33.88
N GLN A 477 73.02 18.30 35.01
CA GLN A 477 73.37 19.50 35.78
C GLN A 477 74.41 20.47 35.18
N THR A 478 74.08 21.76 35.08
CA THR A 478 74.63 22.81 35.98
C THR A 478 74.05 24.21 35.69
N SER A 479 73.66 24.86 36.79
CA SER A 479 73.61 26.31 37.09
C SER A 479 74.10 27.32 36.05
N THR A 480 73.31 28.36 35.74
CA THR A 480 73.60 29.78 36.04
C THR A 480 72.42 30.72 35.66
N PRO A 481 72.30 31.92 36.27
CA PRO A 481 71.10 32.77 36.24
C PRO A 481 71.11 33.88 35.15
N LEU A 482 69.93 34.52 34.99
CA LEU A 482 69.58 35.83 34.37
C LEU A 482 70.73 36.84 34.14
N PRO A 483 70.69 37.73 33.12
CA PRO A 483 69.71 38.85 32.99
C PRO A 483 69.33 39.19 31.52
N ASP A 484 68.42 40.08 31.12
CA ASP A 484 67.64 41.19 31.70
C ASP A 484 66.15 41.08 31.31
#